data_AF-A0A0A7GF21-F1
#
_entry.id   AF-A0A0A7GF21-F1
#
_cell.length_a   1.000
_cell.length_b   1.000
_cell.length_c   1.000
_cell.angle_alpha   90.00
_cell.angle_beta   90.00
_cell.angle_gamma   90.00
#
_symmetry.space_group_name_H-M   'P 1'
#
loop_
_entity.id
_entity.type
_entity.pdbx_description
1 polymer ?
#
loop_
_entity_poly.entity_id
_entity_poly.type
_entity_poly.pdbx_seq_one_letter_code
_entity_poly.pdbx_strand_id
1 'polypeptide(L)'
;MWKVKVQAKKPFMPSFAEAYDPLWEARIYRDGKLVEKVKSIPLYSVINGFWINETGNLEIVIRYTPQDWFEWFDDFRYNLHRLHRLPILRLEKGERRWMDFEVRKSFLNEF
;
A
#
# COMPACT_ATOMS: atom_id res chain seq x y z
N MET A 1 2.66 -13.93 -2.10
CA MET A 1 2.61 -13.38 -3.47
C MET A 1 3.34 -14.33 -4.40
N TRP A 2 2.73 -14.67 -5.53
CA TRP A 2 3.34 -15.49 -6.58
C TRP A 2 3.49 -14.67 -7.85
N LYS A 3 4.60 -14.84 -8.56
CA LYS A 3 4.91 -14.08 -9.78
C LYS A 3 5.44 -15.02 -10.85
N VAL A 4 4.90 -14.91 -12.06
CA VAL A 4 5.33 -15.69 -13.21
C VAL A 4 5.40 -14.81 -14.45
N LYS A 5 6.40 -15.06 -15.30
CA LYS A 5 6.51 -14.42 -16.61
C LYS A 5 6.14 -15.45 -17.68
N VAL A 6 5.27 -15.07 -18.61
CA VAL A 6 4.79 -15.95 -19.67
C VAL A 6 4.88 -15.27 -21.02
N GLN A 7 5.12 -16.06 -22.06
CA GLN A 7 4.98 -15.64 -23.44
C GLN A 7 3.78 -16.36 -24.06
N ALA A 8 2.63 -15.69 -24.07
CA ALA A 8 1.36 -16.28 -24.51
C ALA A 8 1.08 -15.95 -25.98
N LYS A 9 0.83 -16.97 -26.79
CA LYS A 9 0.44 -16.79 -28.22
C LYS A 9 -1.08 -16.70 -28.41
N LYS A 10 -1.87 -17.11 -27.42
CA LYS A 10 -3.33 -17.21 -27.42
C LYS A 10 -3.86 -17.01 -25.99
N PRO A 11 -5.14 -16.69 -25.79
CA PRO A 11 -5.79 -16.72 -24.49
C PRO A 11 -5.56 -18.06 -23.77
N PHE A 12 -5.44 -18.00 -22.45
CA PHE A 12 -5.06 -19.16 -21.64
C PHE A 12 -5.60 -19.04 -20.21
N MET A 13 -5.57 -20.17 -19.49
CA MET A 13 -6.05 -20.28 -18.12
C MET A 13 -4.94 -20.87 -17.24
N PRO A 14 -4.12 -20.05 -16.55
CA PRO A 14 -3.28 -20.55 -15.47
C PRO A 14 -4.14 -21.17 -14.36
N SER A 15 -3.81 -22.40 -14.00
CA SER A 15 -4.31 -23.06 -12.79
C SER A 15 -3.36 -22.81 -11.63
N PHE A 16 -3.90 -22.51 -10.46
CA PHE A 16 -3.17 -22.32 -9.23
C PHE A 16 -3.62 -23.38 -8.21
N ALA A 17 -2.71 -24.30 -7.90
CA ALA A 17 -2.97 -25.52 -7.12
C ALA A 17 -3.07 -25.27 -5.59
N GLU A 18 -3.71 -24.17 -5.22
CA GLU A 18 -4.17 -23.89 -3.85
C GLU A 18 -5.68 -24.09 -3.79
N ALA A 19 -6.22 -24.32 -2.59
CA ALA A 19 -7.66 -24.42 -2.37
C ALA A 19 -8.37 -23.16 -2.92
N TYR A 20 -9.48 -23.38 -3.62
CA TYR A 20 -10.25 -22.31 -4.22
C TYR A 20 -10.72 -21.30 -3.16
N ASP A 21 -10.45 -20.03 -3.43
CA ASP A 21 -11.01 -18.91 -2.67
C ASP A 21 -11.29 -17.74 -3.65
N PRO A 22 -12.50 -17.15 -3.65
CA PRO A 22 -12.86 -16.04 -4.53
C PRO A 22 -12.04 -14.75 -4.28
N LEU A 23 -11.31 -14.67 -3.17
CA LEU A 23 -10.46 -13.54 -2.80
C LEU A 23 -9.06 -13.61 -3.42
N TRP A 24 -8.76 -14.67 -4.18
CA TRP A 24 -7.58 -14.68 -5.04
C TRP A 24 -7.79 -13.82 -6.29
N GLU A 25 -6.79 -12.99 -6.60
CA GLU A 25 -6.76 -12.10 -7.77
C GLU A 25 -5.44 -12.29 -8.53
N ALA A 26 -5.53 -12.44 -9.85
CA ALA A 26 -4.40 -12.35 -10.76
C ALA A 26 -4.31 -10.93 -11.35
N ARG A 27 -3.14 -10.31 -11.24
CA ARG A 27 -2.80 -8.99 -11.79
C ARG A 27 -1.87 -9.18 -12.97
N ILE A 28 -2.30 -8.72 -14.15
CA ILE A 28 -1.59 -8.95 -15.40
C ILE A 28 -0.88 -7.65 -15.77
N TYR A 29 0.42 -7.75 -16.02
CA TYR A 29 1.27 -6.64 -16.39
C TYR A 29 1.89 -6.86 -17.76
N ARG A 30 1.95 -5.78 -18.54
CA ARG A 30 2.70 -5.68 -19.80
C ARG A 30 3.63 -4.48 -19.69
N ASP A 31 4.92 -4.69 -19.92
CA ASP A 31 5.95 -3.64 -19.83
C ASP A 31 5.89 -2.84 -18.51
N GLY A 32 5.62 -3.53 -17.40
CA GLY A 32 5.49 -2.95 -16.06
C GLY A 32 4.17 -2.23 -15.77
N LYS A 33 3.25 -2.13 -16.73
CA LYS A 33 1.93 -1.50 -16.56
C LYS A 33 0.87 -2.56 -16.32
N LEU A 34 0.00 -2.33 -15.33
CA LEU A 34 -1.16 -3.18 -15.08
C LEU A 34 -2.15 -3.05 -16.24
N VAL A 35 -2.48 -4.16 -16.89
CA VAL A 35 -3.42 -4.20 -18.02
C VAL A 35 -4.75 -4.84 -17.64
N GLU A 36 -4.74 -5.82 -16.74
CA GLU A 36 -5.96 -6.55 -16.36
C GLU A 36 -5.88 -7.05 -14.91
N LYS A 37 -7.04 -7.14 -14.26
CA LYS A 37 -7.23 -7.85 -12.99
C LYS A 37 -8.29 -8.93 -13.20
N VAL A 38 -7.93 -10.16 -12.87
CA VAL A 38 -8.77 -11.34 -13.08
C VAL A 38 -9.06 -11.99 -11.74
N LYS A 39 -10.34 -12.22 -11.44
CA LYS A 39 -10.76 -12.96 -10.23
C LYS A 39 -10.58 -14.45 -10.44
N SER A 40 -10.36 -15.16 -9.34
CA SER A 40 -10.36 -16.63 -9.36
C SER A 40 -11.72 -17.20 -9.76
N ILE A 41 -11.68 -18.23 -10.59
CA ILE A 41 -12.80 -19.08 -10.99
C ILE A 41 -12.45 -20.51 -10.55
N PRO A 42 -13.38 -21.26 -9.95
CA PRO A 42 -13.09 -22.62 -9.51
C PRO A 42 -12.85 -23.54 -10.72
N LEU A 43 -11.65 -24.12 -10.81
CA LEU A 43 -11.31 -25.18 -11.74
C LEU A 43 -11.43 -26.53 -11.04
N TYR A 44 -12.05 -27.49 -11.72
CA TYR A 44 -12.32 -28.84 -11.19
C TYR A 44 -13.03 -28.83 -9.83
N SER A 45 -13.74 -27.74 -9.49
CA SER A 45 -14.41 -27.49 -8.21
C SER A 45 -13.50 -27.35 -6.99
N VAL A 46 -12.17 -27.34 -7.13
CA VAL A 46 -11.25 -27.36 -5.97
C VAL A 46 -10.12 -26.34 -6.04
N ILE A 47 -9.64 -25.98 -7.23
CA ILE A 47 -8.45 -25.13 -7.39
C ILE A 47 -8.80 -23.81 -8.08
N ASN A 48 -7.89 -22.84 -7.98
CA ASN A 48 -8.09 -21.51 -8.55
C ASN A 48 -7.69 -21.49 -10.04
N GLY A 49 -8.50 -20.84 -10.88
CA GLY A 49 -8.21 -20.57 -12.28
C GLY A 49 -8.43 -19.11 -12.63
N PHE A 50 -7.62 -18.57 -13.53
CA PHE A 50 -7.73 -17.18 -13.97
C PHE A 50 -7.79 -17.11 -15.48
N TRP A 51 -8.93 -16.71 -16.06
CA TRP A 51 -9.05 -16.62 -17.51
C TRP A 51 -8.37 -15.34 -18.01
N ILE A 52 -7.33 -15.47 -18.85
CA ILE A 52 -6.55 -14.35 -19.35
C ILE A 52 -6.69 -14.27 -20.87
N ASN A 53 -7.27 -13.16 -21.36
CA ASN A 53 -7.40 -12.88 -22.79
C ASN A 53 -6.15 -12.22 -23.37
N GLU A 54 -5.31 -11.63 -22.53
CA GLU A 54 -4.09 -10.96 -22.94
C GLU A 54 -3.05 -11.94 -23.53
N THR A 55 -2.29 -11.46 -24.52
CA THR A 55 -1.22 -12.21 -25.19
C THR A 55 0.10 -11.44 -25.20
N GLY A 56 1.17 -12.07 -25.67
CA GLY A 56 2.52 -11.53 -25.72
C GLY A 56 3.33 -11.84 -24.46
N ASN A 57 4.31 -10.97 -24.16
CA ASN A 57 5.14 -11.09 -22.96
C ASN A 57 4.40 -10.46 -21.78
N LEU A 58 3.93 -11.29 -20.85
CA LEU A 58 3.15 -10.87 -19.70
C LEU A 58 3.87 -11.24 -18.41
N GLU A 59 3.70 -10.40 -17.41
CA GLU A 59 4.01 -10.71 -16.03
C GLU A 59 2.70 -10.85 -15.26
N ILE A 60 2.48 -12.02 -14.65
CA ILE A 60 1.28 -12.33 -13.88
C ILE A 60 1.68 -12.39 -12.42
N VAL A 61 0.95 -11.64 -11.59
CA VAL A 61 1.14 -11.63 -10.14
C VAL A 61 -0.15 -12.09 -9.48
N ILE A 62 -0.10 -13.20 -8.75
CA ILE A 62 -1.23 -13.72 -7.99
C ILE A 62 -1.11 -13.23 -6.55
N ARG A 63 -2.17 -12.57 -6.06
CA ARG A 63 -2.27 -12.02 -4.70
C ARG A 63 -3.60 -12.35 -4.07
N TYR A 64 -3.58 -12.45 -2.75
CA TYR A 64 -4.79 -12.59 -1.94
C TYR A 64 -5.28 -11.20 -1.55
N THR A 65 -6.51 -10.83 -1.92
CA THR A 65 -7.02 -9.47 -1.69
C THR A 65 -6.94 -9.03 -0.21
N PRO A 66 -7.24 -9.88 0.78
CA PRO A 66 -7.07 -9.52 2.19
C PRO A 66 -5.65 -9.15 2.61
N GLN A 67 -4.61 -9.67 1.93
CA GLN A 67 -3.23 -9.25 2.21
C GLN A 67 -3.03 -7.77 1.91
N ASP A 68 -3.66 -7.25 0.85
CA ASP A 68 -3.55 -5.83 0.49
C ASP A 68 -4.25 -4.94 1.51
N TRP A 69 -5.38 -5.38 2.10
CA TRP A 69 -6.05 -4.65 3.17
C TRP A 69 -5.19 -4.60 4.43
N PHE A 70 -4.54 -5.71 4.77
CA PHE A 70 -3.63 -5.78 5.91
C PHE A 70 -2.42 -4.86 5.70
N GLU A 71 -1.77 -4.92 4.54
CA GLU A 71 -0.65 -4.03 4.18
C GLU A 71 -1.06 -2.55 4.23
N TRP A 72 -2.24 -2.21 3.71
CA TRP A 72 -2.77 -0.84 3.77
C TRP A 72 -3.05 -0.39 5.20
N PHE A 73 -3.65 -1.25 6.02
CA PHE A 73 -3.96 -0.93 7.41
C PHE A 73 -2.68 -0.73 8.23
N ASP A 74 -1.67 -1.57 8.04
CA ASP A 74 -0.38 -1.44 8.71
C ASP A 74 0.36 -0.15 8.32
N ASP A 75 0.35 0.21 7.04
CA ASP A 75 0.93 1.49 6.57
C ASP A 75 0.17 2.69 7.15
N PHE A 76 -1.17 2.66 7.12
CA PHE A 76 -2.00 3.68 7.73
C PHE A 76 -1.69 3.85 9.22
N ARG A 77 -1.65 2.74 9.96
CA ARG A 77 -1.35 2.73 11.40
C ARG A 77 0.05 3.27 11.67
N TYR A 78 1.04 2.89 10.86
CA TYR A 78 2.42 3.37 10.98
C TYR A 78 2.52 4.89 10.76
N ASN A 79 1.87 5.40 9.72
CA ASN A 79 1.82 6.83 9.43
C ASN A 79 1.08 7.60 10.54
N LEU A 80 -0.03 7.07 11.05
CA LEU A 80 -0.76 7.66 12.18
C LEU A 80 0.12 7.73 13.45
N HIS A 81 0.87 6.66 13.75
CA HIS A 81 1.78 6.61 14.90
C HIS A 81 2.95 7.60 14.77
N ARG A 82 3.37 7.94 13.54
CA ARG A 82 4.36 8.99 13.26
C ARG A 82 3.78 10.37 13.50
N LEU A 83 2.52 10.61 13.14
CA LEU A 83 1.82 11.88 13.38
C LEU A 83 1.67 12.18 14.88
N HIS A 84 1.34 11.19 15.70
CA HIS A 84 1.32 11.35 17.17
C HIS A 84 2.70 11.58 17.80
N ARG A 85 3.78 11.29 17.07
CA ARG A 85 5.17 11.56 17.50
C ARG A 85 5.70 12.89 16.96
N LEU A 86 4.92 13.62 16.16
CA LEU A 86 5.24 15.01 15.83
C LEU A 86 5.07 15.84 17.09
N PRO A 87 6.09 16.60 17.53
CA PRO A 87 5.93 17.57 18.60
C PRO A 87 5.06 18.71 18.08
N ILE A 88 3.74 18.54 18.11
CA ILE A 88 2.81 19.65 18.00
C ILE A 88 2.98 20.42 19.32
N LEU A 89 3.46 21.66 19.21
CA LEU A 89 3.89 22.58 20.28
C LEU A 89 5.35 22.46 20.75
N ARG A 90 6.29 22.81 19.86
CA ARG A 90 7.40 23.69 20.26
C ARG A 90 7.06 25.14 19.92
N LEU A 91 5.96 25.65 20.47
CA LEU A 91 5.66 27.09 20.51
C LEU A 91 5.99 27.72 21.87
N GLU A 92 6.41 26.97 22.90
CA GLU A 92 6.79 27.59 24.18
C GLU A 92 8.17 28.28 24.19
N LYS A 93 9.06 27.96 23.23
CA LYS A 93 10.44 28.49 23.25
C LYS A 93 10.56 29.90 22.62
N GLY A 94 9.47 30.39 22.02
CA GLY A 94 9.34 31.76 21.53
C GLY A 94 8.78 32.68 22.62
N GLU A 95 7.68 32.30 23.28
CA GLU A 95 7.02 33.11 24.31
C GLU A 95 7.86 33.36 25.56
N ARG A 96 8.62 32.37 26.05
CA ARG A 96 9.57 32.61 27.15
C ARG A 96 10.63 33.66 26.82
N ARG A 97 11.03 33.75 25.55
CA ARG A 97 12.01 34.75 25.08
C ARG A 97 11.42 36.15 25.00
N TRP A 98 10.12 36.26 24.71
CA TRP A 98 9.39 37.53 24.71
C TRP A 98 9.13 38.03 26.14
N MET A 99 8.74 37.14 27.07
CA MET A 99 8.58 37.48 28.49
C MET A 99 9.90 37.93 29.13
N ASP A 100 11.03 37.26 28.85
CA ASP A 100 12.35 37.67 29.35
C ASP A 100 12.79 39.05 28.81
N PHE A 101 12.36 39.41 27.59
CA PHE A 101 12.69 40.70 26.97
C PHE A 101 11.84 41.84 27.54
N GLU A 102 10.55 41.61 27.79
CA GLU A 102 9.63 42.60 28.37
C GLU A 102 9.97 42.89 29.83
N VAL A 103 10.29 41.85 30.62
CA VAL A 103 10.73 41.99 32.01
C VAL A 103 12.03 42.81 32.09
N ARG A 104 13.01 42.57 31.21
CA ARG A 104 14.24 43.37 31.16
C ARG A 104 14.02 44.83 30.76
N LYS A 105 13.01 45.15 29.93
CA LYS A 105 12.66 46.54 29.60
C LYS A 105 12.03 47.27 30.79
N SER A 106 11.21 46.59 31.59
CA SER A 106 10.62 47.17 32.79
C SER A 106 11.66 47.61 33.83
N PHE A 107 12.73 46.84 34.01
CA PHE A 107 13.81 47.19 34.96
C PHE A 107 14.74 48.32 34.50
N LEU A 108 14.77 48.65 33.21
CA LEU A 108 15.64 49.69 32.66
C LEU A 108 14.99 51.09 32.61
N ASN A 109 13.69 51.20 32.91
CA ASN A 109 12.94 52.46 32.94
C ASN A 109 12.75 53.04 34.35
N GLU A 110 13.35 52.43 35.38
CA GLU A 110 13.27 52.89 36.78
C GLU A 110 14.57 53.55 37.31
N PHE A 111 15.50 53.93 36.42
CA PHE A 111 16.69 54.74 36.76
C PHE A 111 16.88 55.91 35.79
#